data_AF-A0A1Q3BIU3-F1
#
_entry.id   AF-A0A1Q3BIU3-F1
#
_cell.length_a   1.000
_cell.length_b   1.000
_cell.length_c   1.000
_cell.angle_alpha   90.00
_cell.angle_beta   90.00
_cell.angle_gamma   90.00
#
_symmetry.space_group_name_H-M   'P 1'
#
loop_
_entity.id
_entity.type
_entity.pdbx_description
1 polymer ?
#
loop_
_entity_poly.entity_id
_entity_poly.type
_entity_poly.pdbx_seq_one_letter_code
_entity_poly.pdbx_strand_id
1 'polypeptide(L)'
;MKKGCTFSLHEAWRAFIPHSPIVPWSKVVWFSRRIPKHIFCLWLTFRDGHKTLDKLCSWGVVQAASCAFGCGQEESIDHLFFACPFTTTIWNHFLAKCGFGRSCGGVVC
;
A
#
# COMPACT_ATOMS: atom_id res chain seq x y z
N MET A 1 21.22 -36.20 35.93
CA MET A 1 21.56 -35.47 34.68
C MET A 1 20.28 -34.92 34.07
N LYS A 2 20.10 -33.60 33.99
CA LYS A 2 18.91 -33.00 33.37
C LYS A 2 19.02 -33.22 31.85
N LYS A 3 18.02 -33.89 31.24
CA LYS A 3 17.92 -34.03 29.79
C LYS A 3 17.94 -32.64 29.17
N GLY A 4 18.82 -32.42 28.19
CA GLY A 4 18.88 -31.16 27.45
C GLY A 4 17.52 -30.88 26.85
N CYS A 5 16.94 -29.71 27.17
CA CYS A 5 15.74 -29.24 26.51
C CYS A 5 16.10 -29.00 25.04
N THR A 6 15.38 -29.62 24.11
CA THR A 6 15.50 -29.34 22.68
C THR A 6 15.08 -27.90 22.44
N PHE A 7 16.06 -26.99 22.32
CA PHE A 7 15.80 -25.60 21.97
C PHE A 7 15.54 -25.51 20.46
N SER A 8 14.34 -25.07 20.09
CA SER A 8 13.99 -24.79 18.70
C SER A 8 14.07 -23.29 18.43
N LEU A 9 14.88 -22.91 17.43
CA LEU A 9 14.92 -21.53 16.92
C LEU A 9 13.52 -21.01 16.55
N HIS A 10 12.63 -21.90 16.07
CA HIS A 10 11.26 -21.55 15.74
C HIS A 10 10.43 -21.16 16.98
N GLU A 11 10.61 -21.85 18.11
CA GLU A 11 9.91 -21.53 19.36
C GLU A 11 10.43 -20.23 19.97
N ALA A 12 11.75 -20.02 19.95
CA ALA A 12 12.35 -18.77 20.37
C ALA A 12 11.86 -17.60 19.51
N TRP A 13 11.86 -17.74 18.19
CA TRP A 13 11.37 -16.73 17.26
C TRP A 13 9.90 -16.35 17.51
N ARG A 14 9.03 -17.35 17.74
CA ARG A 14 7.63 -17.11 18.10
C ARG A 14 7.46 -16.38 19.43
N ALA A 15 8.35 -16.61 20.40
CA ALA A 15 8.33 -15.92 21.69
C ALA A 15 8.82 -14.46 21.59
N PHE A 16 9.79 -14.18 20.71
CA PHE A 16 10.33 -12.82 20.52
C PHE A 16 9.45 -11.94 19.64
N ILE A 17 8.67 -12.50 18.71
CA ILE A 17 7.83 -11.71 17.83
C ILE A 17 6.47 -11.46 18.49
N PRO A 18 6.13 -10.19 18.80
CA PRO A 18 4.79 -9.87 19.27
C PRO A 18 3.77 -10.28 18.20
N HIS A 19 2.77 -11.07 18.61
CA HIS A 19 1.66 -11.43 17.75
C HIS A 19 0.87 -10.16 17.39
N SER A 20 1.21 -9.57 16.24
CA SER A 20 0.45 -8.46 15.70
C SER A 20 -0.91 -8.97 15.22
N PRO A 21 -2.00 -8.23 15.48
CA PRO A 21 -3.31 -8.62 15.01
C PRO A 21 -3.31 -8.77 13.49
N ILE A 22 -4.05 -9.77 13.00
CA ILE A 22 -4.21 -9.98 11.56
C ILE A 22 -5.02 -8.80 11.01
N VAL A 23 -4.37 -7.97 10.20
CA VAL A 23 -4.99 -6.84 9.51
C VAL A 23 -5.97 -7.32 8.42
N PRO A 24 -7.12 -6.65 8.20
CA PRO A 24 -8.12 -7.06 7.22
C PRO A 24 -7.57 -7.19 5.79
N TRP A 25 -6.64 -6.31 5.40
CA TRP A 25 -6.03 -6.30 4.07
C TRP A 25 -5.00 -7.42 3.86
N SER A 26 -4.61 -8.17 4.90
CA SER A 26 -3.56 -9.19 4.82
C SER A 26 -3.84 -10.24 3.74
N LYS A 27 -5.09 -10.67 3.57
CA LYS A 27 -5.48 -11.65 2.54
C LYS A 27 -5.39 -11.08 1.13
N VAL A 28 -5.61 -9.77 0.97
CA VAL A 28 -5.52 -9.06 -0.32
C VAL A 28 -4.06 -8.95 -0.75
N VAL A 29 -3.17 -8.65 0.20
CA VAL A 29 -1.73 -8.60 -0.07
C VAL A 29 -1.17 -10.02 -0.26
N TRP A 30 -1.63 -10.99 0.54
CA TRP A 30 -0.94 -12.27 0.69
C TRP A 30 -1.66 -13.53 0.12
N PHE A 31 -2.36 -13.43 -1.04
CA PHE A 31 -3.04 -14.54 -1.77
C PHE A 31 -2.13 -15.59 -2.48
N SER A 32 -2.69 -16.70 -3.01
CA SER A 32 -1.87 -17.71 -3.73
C SER A 32 -1.58 -17.28 -5.18
N ARG A 33 -0.39 -17.57 -5.73
CA ARG A 33 0.07 -17.13 -7.08
C ARG A 33 0.30 -15.62 -7.27
N ARG A 34 0.77 -14.95 -6.24
CA ARG A 34 1.14 -13.53 -6.34
C ARG A 34 2.48 -13.33 -7.07
N ILE A 35 2.61 -12.19 -7.77
CA ILE A 35 3.89 -11.70 -8.29
C ILE A 35 4.57 -10.84 -7.20
N PRO A 36 5.77 -11.20 -6.71
CA PRO A 36 6.43 -10.54 -5.58
C PRO A 36 6.51 -9.01 -5.68
N LYS A 37 6.86 -8.48 -6.86
CA LYS A 37 6.96 -7.05 -7.12
C LYS A 37 5.65 -6.31 -6.85
N HIS A 38 4.52 -6.84 -7.33
CA HIS A 38 3.22 -6.19 -7.18
C HIS A 38 2.70 -6.23 -5.75
N ILE A 39 2.91 -7.34 -5.04
CA ILE A 39 2.55 -7.47 -3.63
C ILE A 39 3.33 -6.47 -2.79
N PHE A 40 4.62 -6.31 -3.08
CA PHE A 40 5.48 -5.41 -2.33
C PHE A 40 4.99 -3.97 -2.47
N CYS A 41 4.65 -3.54 -3.69
CA CYS A 41 4.03 -2.24 -3.92
C CYS A 41 2.68 -2.09 -3.19
N LEU A 42 1.81 -3.11 -3.25
CA LEU A 42 0.50 -3.08 -2.60
C LEU A 42 0.61 -3.04 -1.06
N TRP A 43 1.54 -3.81 -0.51
CA TRP A 43 1.85 -3.80 0.91
C TRP A 43 2.38 -2.45 1.37
N LEU A 44 3.24 -1.82 0.58
CA LEU A 44 3.68 -0.44 0.84
C LEU A 44 2.50 0.53 0.81
N THR A 45 1.53 0.35 -0.10
CA THR A 45 0.32 1.18 -0.14
C THR A 45 -0.49 1.06 1.15
N PHE A 46 -0.76 -0.16 1.63
CA PHE A 46 -1.52 -0.36 2.87
C PHE A 46 -0.80 0.12 4.13
N ARG A 47 0.53 0.21 4.11
CA ARG A 47 1.32 0.72 5.25
C ARG A 47 1.68 2.19 5.10
N ASP A 48 1.14 2.86 4.09
CA ASP A 48 1.51 4.22 3.73
C ASP A 48 3.05 4.41 3.67
N GLY A 49 3.73 3.42 3.09
CA GLY A 49 5.20 3.35 3.03
C GLY A 49 5.80 3.91 1.75
N HIS A 50 4.97 4.38 0.81
CA HIS A 50 5.47 5.02 -0.41
C HIS A 50 6.04 6.40 -0.10
N LYS A 51 7.15 6.73 -0.74
CA LYS A 51 7.79 8.05 -0.70
C LYS A 51 7.08 9.00 -1.67
N THR A 52 5.84 9.38 -1.35
CA THR A 52 5.11 10.41 -2.07
C THR A 52 5.72 11.78 -1.79
N LEU A 53 5.56 12.72 -2.72
CA LEU A 53 6.10 14.07 -2.57
C LEU A 53 5.50 14.80 -1.36
N ASP A 54 4.26 14.52 -0.97
CA ASP A 54 3.68 15.02 0.29
C ASP A 54 4.55 14.67 1.52
N LYS A 55 5.00 13.42 1.64
CA LYS A 55 5.88 12.99 2.74
C LYS A 55 7.27 13.59 2.62
N LEU A 56 7.80 13.68 1.41
CA LEU A 56 9.10 14.33 1.20
C LEU A 56 9.03 15.83 1.52
N CYS A 57 7.88 16.48 1.28
CA CYS A 57 7.64 17.87 1.60
C CYS A 57 7.57 18.07 3.11
N SER A 58 6.84 17.21 3.84
CA SER A 58 6.81 17.26 5.30
C SER A 58 8.18 16.99 5.96
N TRP A 59 9.05 16.23 5.30
CA TRP A 59 10.44 16.03 5.72
C TRP A 59 11.39 17.18 5.30
N GLY A 60 10.91 18.17 4.54
CA GLY A 60 11.71 19.29 4.06
C GLY A 60 12.70 18.95 2.94
N VAL A 61 12.54 17.79 2.28
CA VAL A 61 13.41 17.34 1.18
C VAL A 61 13.02 18.03 -0.13
N VAL A 62 11.72 18.29 -0.33
CA VAL A 62 11.18 19.00 -1.50
C VAL A 62 10.36 20.21 -1.06
N GLN A 63 10.28 21.22 -1.92
CA GLN A 63 9.60 22.50 -1.63
C GLN A 63 8.12 22.49 -2.01
N ALA A 64 7.70 21.59 -2.89
CA ALA A 64 6.32 21.49 -3.35
C ALA A 64 5.96 20.02 -3.59
N ALA A 65 4.76 19.64 -3.15
CA ALA A 65 4.20 18.31 -3.36
C ALA A 65 3.26 18.28 -4.58
N SER A 66 3.66 18.85 -5.71
CA SER A 66 2.81 18.83 -6.91
C SER A 66 2.70 17.42 -7.49
N CYS A 67 1.50 17.02 -7.92
CA CYS A 67 1.25 15.73 -8.54
C CYS A 67 2.17 15.50 -9.75
N ALA A 68 2.89 14.37 -9.78
CA ALA A 68 3.79 13.99 -10.86
C ALA A 68 3.13 13.92 -12.25
N PHE A 69 1.80 13.74 -12.31
CA PHE A 69 1.04 13.74 -13.57
C PHE A 69 0.61 15.14 -14.03
N GLY A 70 0.98 16.20 -13.29
CA GLY A 70 0.75 17.58 -13.71
C GLY A 70 -0.71 18.05 -13.63
N CYS A 71 -1.57 17.40 -12.84
CA CYS A 71 -2.98 17.78 -12.73
C CYS A 71 -3.26 18.98 -11.80
N GLY A 72 -2.22 19.62 -11.26
CA GLY A 72 -2.36 20.82 -10.41
C GLY A 72 -2.90 20.57 -9.00
N GLN A 73 -2.90 19.32 -8.52
CA GLN A 73 -3.27 18.96 -7.15
C GLN A 73 -2.03 18.43 -6.40
N GLU A 74 -2.14 18.33 -5.07
CA GLU A 74 -1.08 17.78 -4.23
C GLU A 74 -0.94 16.26 -4.38
N GLU A 75 0.29 15.77 -4.33
CA GLU A 75 0.62 14.36 -4.46
C GLU A 75 0.49 13.61 -3.14
N SER A 76 -0.68 13.03 -2.89
CA SER A 76 -0.86 11.96 -1.90
C SER A 76 -0.91 10.59 -2.58
N ILE A 77 -0.80 9.52 -1.78
CA ILE A 77 -0.93 8.16 -2.32
C ILE A 77 -2.33 7.92 -2.89
N ASP A 78 -3.36 8.41 -2.20
CA ASP A 78 -4.76 8.29 -2.64
C ASP A 78 -5.00 9.12 -3.89
N HIS A 79 -4.40 10.31 -3.98
CA HIS A 79 -4.45 11.10 -5.19
C HIS A 79 -3.77 10.39 -6.36
N LEU A 80 -2.53 9.95 -6.19
CA LEU A 80 -1.74 9.30 -7.24
C LEU A 80 -2.46 8.06 -7.79
N PHE A 81 -2.99 7.20 -6.91
CA PHE A 81 -3.62 5.95 -7.34
C PHE A 81 -5.10 6.08 -7.68
N PHE A 82 -5.88 6.96 -7.05
CA PHE A 82 -7.35 6.89 -7.14
C PHE A 82 -8.05 8.19 -7.55
N ALA A 83 -7.52 9.37 -7.20
CA ALA A 83 -8.22 10.64 -7.47
C ALA A 83 -7.62 11.48 -8.61
N CYS A 84 -6.38 11.20 -9.04
CA CYS A 84 -5.77 11.92 -10.15
C CYS A 84 -6.56 11.66 -11.44
N PRO A 85 -6.92 12.70 -12.23
CA PRO A 85 -7.66 12.53 -13.49
C PRO A 85 -6.98 11.56 -14.46
N PHE A 86 -5.65 11.57 -14.49
CA PHE A 86 -4.85 10.67 -15.31
C PHE A 86 -5.07 9.20 -14.91
N THR A 87 -4.88 8.85 -13.64
CA THR A 87 -5.02 7.47 -13.17
C THR A 87 -6.48 7.03 -13.07
N THR A 88 -7.41 7.95 -12.83
CA THR A 88 -8.86 7.71 -12.91
C THR A 88 -9.25 7.22 -14.30
N THR A 89 -8.72 7.83 -15.36
CA THR A 89 -8.98 7.40 -16.74
C THR A 89 -8.51 5.96 -16.98
N ILE A 90 -7.32 5.62 -16.48
CA ILE A 90 -6.76 4.27 -16.56
C ILE A 90 -7.66 3.27 -15.81
N TRP A 91 -8.06 3.59 -14.58
CA TRP A 91 -8.94 2.73 -13.79
C TRP A 91 -10.29 2.50 -14.46
N ASN A 92 -10.91 3.56 -14.97
CA ASN A 92 -12.20 3.45 -15.66
C ASN A 92 -12.09 2.54 -16.90
N HIS A 93 -10.99 2.62 -17.65
CA HIS A 93 -10.76 1.72 -18.79
C HIS A 93 -10.72 0.24 -18.37
N PHE A 94 -9.96 -0.10 -17.32
CA PHE A 94 -9.84 -1.49 -16.88
C PHE A 94 -11.09 -1.99 -16.14
N LEU A 95 -11.72 -1.16 -15.32
CA LEU A 95 -12.93 -1.52 -14.61
C LEU A 95 -14.11 -1.74 -15.57
N ALA A 96 -14.24 -0.90 -16.60
CA ALA A 96 -15.25 -1.10 -17.64
C ALA A 96 -15.11 -2.46 -18.33
N LYS A 97 -13.87 -2.91 -18.59
CA LYS A 97 -13.60 -4.27 -19.13
C LYS A 97 -14.03 -5.39 -18.18
N CYS A 98 -14.04 -5.12 -16.89
CA CYS A 98 -14.48 -6.06 -15.85
C CYS A 98 -15.98 -5.91 -15.50
N GLY A 99 -16.73 -5.04 -16.19
CA GLY A 99 -18.14 -4.78 -15.90
C GLY A 99 -18.39 -3.89 -14.67
N PHE A 100 -17.35 -3.21 -14.17
CA PHE A 100 -17.44 -2.29 -13.04
C PHE A 100 -17.35 -0.84 -13.53
N GLY A 101 -18.20 0.04 -12.99
CA GLY A 101 -18.09 1.48 -13.16
C GLY A 101 -17.65 2.12 -11.85
N ARG A 102 -16.66 3.04 -11.89
CA ARG A 102 -16.47 3.96 -10.77
C ARG A 102 -17.49 5.08 -10.95
N SER A 103 -18.40 5.23 -10.02
CA SER A 103 -19.16 6.46 -9.91
C SER A 103 -18.16 7.58 -9.60
N CYS A 104 -18.00 8.54 -10.51
CA CYS A 104 -17.29 9.79 -10.20
C CYS A 104 -18.12 10.57 -9.17
N GLY A 105 -17.99 10.21 -7.90
CA GLY A 105 -18.37 11.07 -6.80
C GLY A 105 -17.26 12.09 -6.61
N GLY A 106 -17.32 13.19 -7.35
CA GLY A 106 -16.49 14.34 -7.06
C GLY A 106 -16.93 14.95 -5.74
N VAL A 107 -16.34 14.52 -4.63
CA VAL A 107 -16.23 15.35 -3.42
C VAL A 107 -14.98 14.91 -2.67
N VAL A 108 -14.17 15.91 -2.35
CA VAL A 108 -13.26 15.93 -1.22
C VAL A 108 -13.87 15.17 -0.03
N CYS A 109 -13.16 14.16 0.46
CA CYS A 109 -13.17 13.75 1.85
C CYS A 109 -11.72 13.74 2.32
#